data_AF-A0A0J5V8J8-F1
#
_entry.id   AF-A0A0J5V8J8-F1
#
_cell.length_a   1.000
_cell.length_b   1.000
_cell.length_c   1.000
_cell.angle_alpha   90.00
_cell.angle_beta   90.00
_cell.angle_gamma   90.00
#
_symmetry.space_group_name_H-M   'P 1'
#
loop_
_entity.id
_entity.type
_entity.pdbx_description
1 polymer ?
#
loop_
_entity_poly.entity_id
_entity_poly.type
_entity_poly.pdbx_seq_one_letter_code
_entity_poly.pdbx_strand_id
1 'polypeptide(L)'
;MKLIAESKKTLSILLVAILFVTANQIPGVQHVTARIATNVYINFKYEHLKLSYDSVEFSPQLGDYSVAYKDGEGKRYGFMVTPKAMPIFIRHDPLEPAPE
;
A
#
# COMPACT_ATOMS: atom_id res chain seq x y z
N MET A 1 -5.27 9.73 -41.17
CA MET A 1 -4.76 10.45 -39.97
C MET A 1 -5.34 9.94 -38.64
N LYS A 2 -6.66 9.71 -38.50
CA LYS A 2 -7.29 9.16 -37.28
C LYS A 2 -6.70 7.81 -36.80
N LEU A 3 -6.51 6.84 -37.70
CA LEU A 3 -5.94 5.52 -37.39
C LEU A 3 -4.52 5.58 -36.77
N ILE A 4 -3.69 6.52 -37.23
CA ILE A 4 -2.32 6.71 -36.71
C ILE A 4 -2.36 7.37 -35.32
N ALA A 5 -3.30 8.30 -35.08
CA ALA A 5 -3.47 8.94 -33.78
C ALA A 5 -4.03 7.98 -32.71
N GLU A 6 -4.99 7.13 -33.09
CA GLU A 6 -5.53 6.05 -32.24
C GLU A 6 -4.42 5.05 -31.89
N SER A 7 -3.61 4.62 -32.85
CA SER A 7 -2.48 3.71 -32.62
C SER A 7 -1.40 4.33 -31.70
N LYS A 8 -1.11 5.63 -31.84
CA LYS A 8 -0.20 6.35 -30.92
C LYS A 8 -0.77 6.45 -29.51
N LYS A 9 -2.07 6.72 -29.37
CA LYS A 9 -2.75 6.76 -28.06
C LYS A 9 -2.71 5.39 -27.39
N THR A 10 -3.03 4.32 -28.12
CA THR A 10 -2.96 2.95 -27.61
C THR A 10 -1.54 2.57 -27.21
N LEU A 11 -0.54 2.93 -28.03
CA LEU A 11 0.87 2.70 -27.71
C LEU A 11 1.30 3.44 -26.44
N SER A 12 0.91 4.71 -26.27
CA SER A 12 1.20 5.48 -25.07
C SER A 12 0.55 4.88 -23.82
N ILE A 13 -0.71 4.44 -23.91
CA ILE A 13 -1.40 3.77 -22.81
C ILE A 13 -0.69 2.47 -22.43
N LEU A 14 -0.31 1.66 -23.42
CA LEU A 14 0.43 0.43 -23.20
C LEU A 14 1.78 0.71 -22.52
N LEU A 15 2.49 1.74 -22.96
CA LEU A 15 3.78 2.11 -22.41
C LEU A 15 3.67 2.58 -20.95
N VAL A 16 2.64 3.38 -20.63
CA VAL A 16 2.33 3.78 -19.24
C VAL A 16 1.97 2.57 -18.38
N ALA A 17 1.18 1.63 -18.91
CA ALA A 17 0.82 0.41 -18.19
C ALA A 17 2.06 -0.46 -17.89
N ILE A 18 2.97 -0.62 -18.86
CA ILE A 18 4.23 -1.34 -18.66
C ILE A 18 5.09 -0.65 -17.60
N LEU A 19 5.27 0.67 -17.69
CA LEU A 19 6.03 1.44 -16.70
C LEU A 19 5.42 1.31 -15.30
N PHE A 20 4.09 1.28 -15.19
CA PHE A 20 3.41 1.08 -13.91
C PHE A 20 3.66 -0.31 -13.33
N VAL A 21 3.58 -1.36 -14.17
CA VAL A 21 3.83 -2.74 -13.74
C VAL A 21 5.29 -2.92 -13.32
N THR A 22 6.24 -2.38 -14.08
CA THR A 22 7.67 -2.49 -13.74
C THR A 22 8.03 -1.68 -12.50
N ALA A 23 7.47 -0.48 -12.33
CA ALA A 23 7.67 0.32 -11.12
C ALA A 23 7.17 -0.40 -9.86
N ASN A 24 6.04 -1.11 -9.93
CA ASN A 24 5.50 -1.89 -8.81
C ASN A 24 6.39 -3.08 -8.38
N GLN A 25 7.44 -3.43 -9.14
CA GLN A 25 8.41 -4.45 -8.72
C GLN A 25 9.57 -3.88 -7.90
N ILE A 26 9.74 -2.56 -7.87
CA ILE A 26 10.83 -1.90 -7.14
C ILE A 26 10.48 -1.90 -5.64
N PRO A 27 11.34 -2.45 -4.75
CA PRO A 27 11.05 -2.51 -3.33
C PRO A 27 10.69 -1.16 -2.70
N GLY A 28 11.41 -0.09 -3.07
CA GLY A 28 11.13 1.26 -2.59
C GLY A 28 9.72 1.76 -2.94
N VAL A 29 9.23 1.45 -4.14
CA VAL A 29 7.85 1.79 -4.55
C VAL A 29 6.86 1.02 -3.68
N GLN A 30 7.08 -0.27 -3.49
CA GLN A 30 6.21 -1.13 -2.67
C GLN A 30 6.14 -0.68 -1.21
N HIS A 31 7.26 -0.26 -0.61
CA HIS A 31 7.29 0.32 0.73
C HIS A 31 6.43 1.59 0.83
N VAL A 32 6.55 2.49 -0.15
CA VAL A 32 5.76 3.72 -0.21
C VAL A 32 4.28 3.40 -0.41
N THR A 33 3.96 2.47 -1.30
CA THR A 33 2.59 2.02 -1.56
C THR A 33 1.96 1.44 -0.29
N ALA A 34 2.64 0.51 0.40
CA ALA A 34 2.18 -0.07 1.66
C ALA A 34 1.90 1.02 2.71
N ARG A 35 2.82 1.98 2.88
CA ARG A 35 2.63 3.11 3.78
C ARG A 35 1.39 3.93 3.41
N ILE A 36 1.23 4.31 2.14
CA ILE A 36 0.11 5.16 1.70
C ILE A 36 -1.23 4.46 1.93
N ALA A 37 -1.38 3.20 1.51
CA ALA A 37 -2.66 2.50 1.68
C ALA A 37 -3.02 2.32 3.16
N THR A 38 -2.05 1.94 3.99
CA THR A 38 -2.28 1.81 5.44
C THR A 38 -2.62 3.15 6.07
N ASN A 39 -1.97 4.22 5.65
CA ASN A 39 -2.25 5.57 6.14
C ASN A 39 -3.68 6.02 5.78
N VAL A 40 -4.11 5.78 4.54
CA VAL A 40 -5.49 6.06 4.12
C VAL A 40 -6.49 5.25 4.94
N TYR A 41 -6.25 3.94 5.10
CA TYR A 41 -7.10 3.06 5.89
C TYR A 41 -7.21 3.51 7.35
N ILE A 42 -6.08 3.81 8.00
CA ILE A 42 -6.04 4.23 9.40
C ILE A 42 -6.70 5.59 9.59
N ASN A 43 -6.45 6.57 8.71
CA ASN A 43 -7.14 7.86 8.82
C ASN A 43 -8.65 7.70 8.63
N PHE A 44 -9.09 6.79 7.76
CA PHE A 44 -10.51 6.57 7.56
C PHE A 44 -11.18 5.86 8.75
N LYS A 45 -10.54 4.84 9.32
CA LYS A 45 -11.14 3.98 10.36
C LYS A 45 -10.84 4.43 11.79
N TYR A 46 -9.68 5.05 12.00
CA TYR A 46 -9.09 5.32 13.33
C TYR A 46 -8.58 6.76 13.49
N GLU A 47 -9.15 7.73 12.75
CA GLU A 47 -8.76 9.15 12.84
C GLU A 47 -8.65 9.66 14.28
N HIS A 48 -9.62 9.28 15.11
CA HIS A 48 -9.74 9.69 16.51
C HIS A 48 -8.55 9.25 17.39
N LEU A 49 -7.84 8.19 17.02
CA LEU A 49 -6.66 7.69 17.75
C LEU A 49 -5.38 8.48 17.45
N LYS A 50 -5.39 9.35 16.42
CA LYS A 50 -4.25 10.19 16.01
C LYS A 50 -2.94 9.40 15.87
N LEU A 51 -3.04 8.21 15.28
CA LEU A 51 -1.89 7.32 15.09
C LEU A 51 -0.87 7.95 14.15
N SER A 52 0.40 7.91 14.56
CA SER A 52 1.54 8.43 13.79
C SER A 52 2.33 7.28 13.18
N TYR A 53 2.69 7.40 11.89
CA TYR A 53 3.52 6.42 11.20
C TYR A 53 4.88 6.26 11.90
N ASP A 54 5.32 5.02 12.09
CA ASP A 54 6.60 4.65 12.72
C ASP A 54 7.55 4.00 11.70
N SER A 55 7.20 2.82 11.16
CA SER A 55 8.05 2.09 10.21
C SER A 55 7.26 1.24 9.21
N VAL A 56 7.94 0.79 8.16
CA VAL A 56 7.47 -0.26 7.24
C VAL A 56 8.57 -1.29 7.03
N GLU A 57 8.24 -2.56 7.22
CA GLU A 57 9.18 -3.68 7.13
C GLU A 57 8.59 -4.75 6.22
N PHE A 58 9.39 -5.27 5.28
CA PHE A 58 8.97 -6.39 4.44
C PHE A 58 9.23 -7.70 5.19
N SER A 59 8.22 -8.57 5.26
CA SER A 59 8.41 -9.96 5.71
C SER A 59 8.55 -10.87 4.49
N PRO A 60 9.77 -11.35 4.16
CA PRO A 60 9.95 -12.25 3.02
C PRO A 60 9.22 -13.58 3.19
N GLN A 61 9.01 -14.05 4.43
CA GLN A 61 8.32 -15.31 4.69
C GLN A 61 6.83 -15.25 4.35
N LEU A 62 6.18 -14.12 4.62
CA LEU A 62 4.75 -13.94 4.41
C LEU A 62 4.42 -13.29 3.06
N GLY A 63 5.41 -12.67 2.41
CA GLY A 63 5.20 -11.88 1.19
C GLY A 63 4.45 -10.58 1.44
N ASP A 64 4.38 -10.15 2.70
CA ASP A 64 3.57 -9.05 3.19
C ASP A 64 4.47 -7.94 3.77
N TYR A 65 3.93 -6.72 3.83
CA TYR A 65 4.53 -5.62 4.58
C TYR A 65 3.89 -5.50 5.95
N SER A 66 4.71 -5.35 6.98
CA SER A 66 4.29 -4.87 8.29
C SER A 66 4.47 -3.37 8.36
N VAL A 67 3.39 -2.62 8.57
CA VAL A 67 3.42 -1.17 8.74
C VAL A 67 3.05 -0.84 10.17
N ALA A 68 3.96 -0.17 10.87
CA ALA A 68 3.79 0.18 12.27
C ALA A 68 3.38 1.63 12.46
N TYR A 69 2.46 1.84 13.40
CA TYR A 69 2.03 3.16 13.87
C TYR A 69 2.12 3.22 15.39
N LYS A 70 2.24 4.44 15.93
CA LYS A 70 2.27 4.72 17.37
C LYS A 70 1.14 5.66 17.76
N ASP A 71 0.53 5.44 18.91
CA ASP A 71 -0.37 6.42 19.53
C ASP A 71 0.41 7.49 20.33
N GLY A 72 -0.31 8.44 20.90
CA GLY A 72 0.25 9.52 21.72
C GLY A 72 0.93 9.05 23.01
N GLU A 73 0.65 7.82 23.46
CA GLU A 73 1.28 7.20 24.64
C GLU A 73 2.53 6.38 24.26
N GLY A 74 2.83 6.29 22.96
CA GLY A 74 3.98 5.57 22.42
C GLY A 74 3.73 4.07 22.21
N LYS A 75 2.51 3.57 22.42
CA LYS A 75 2.17 2.18 22.14
C LYS A 75 2.12 1.95 20.63
N ARG A 76 2.75 0.87 20.18
CA ARG A 76 2.96 0.55 18.77
C ARG A 76 1.97 -0.51 18.30
N TYR A 77 1.37 -0.27 17.14
CA TYR A 77 0.41 -1.15 16.46
C TYR A 77 0.96 -1.55 15.10
N GLY A 78 1.08 -2.85 14.85
CA GLY A 78 1.57 -3.39 13.59
C GLY A 78 0.44 -3.90 12.72
N PHE A 79 0.24 -3.26 11.56
CA PHE A 79 -0.73 -3.67 10.55
C PHE A 79 -0.02 -4.53 9.51
N MET A 80 -0.65 -5.62 9.07
CA MET A 80 -0.13 -6.40 7.94
C MET A 80 -0.85 -6.00 6.66
N VAL A 81 -0.07 -5.76 5.61
CA VAL A 81 -0.53 -5.30 4.30
C VAL A 81 -0.13 -6.32 3.25
N THR A 82 -1.09 -6.73 2.43
CA THR A 82 -0.94 -7.77 1.41
C THR A 82 -1.63 -7.37 0.11
N PRO A 83 -1.16 -7.81 -1.06
CA PRO A 83 0.14 -8.43 -1.32
C PRO A 83 1.24 -7.37 -1.49
N LYS A 84 2.47 -7.82 -1.75
CA LYS A 84 3.65 -6.96 -2.00
C LYS A 84 3.45 -5.90 -3.10
N ALA A 85 2.61 -6.19 -4.11
CA ALA A 85 2.33 -5.31 -5.23
C ALA A 85 0.83 -5.00 -5.31
N MET A 86 0.48 -3.89 -5.94
CA MET A 86 -0.91 -3.46 -6.12
C MET A 86 -1.77 -4.53 -6.83
N PRO A 87 -3.08 -4.61 -6.51
CA PRO A 87 -3.77 -3.84 -5.48
C PRO A 87 -3.44 -4.34 -4.07
N ILE A 88 -3.17 -3.41 -3.13
CA ILE A 88 -2.82 -3.74 -1.74
C ILE A 88 -3.99 -3.52 -0.78
N PHE A 89 -4.06 -4.35 0.25
CA PHE A 89 -5.15 -4.43 1.23
C PHE A 89 -4.59 -4.66 2.64
N ILE A 90 -5.38 -4.30 3.64
CA ILE A 90 -5.06 -4.65 5.04
C ILE A 90 -5.45 -6.10 5.29
N ARG A 91 -4.46 -6.93 5.62
CA ARG A 91 -4.64 -8.34 5.94
C ARG A 91 -4.96 -8.56 7.41
N HIS A 92 -4.29 -7.79 8.27
CA HIS A 92 -4.48 -7.86 9.72
C HIS A 92 -4.49 -6.46 10.29
N ASP A 93 -5.54 -6.20 11.05
CA ASP A 93 -5.79 -4.96 11.77
C ASP A 93 -5.80 -5.29 13.28
N PRO A 94 -4.78 -4.87 14.05
CA PRO A 94 -4.68 -5.20 15.47
C PRO A 94 -5.67 -4.40 16.34
N LEU A 95 -6.38 -3.43 15.76
CA LEU A 95 -7.39 -2.62 16.45
C LEU A 95 -8.81 -3.10 16.15
N GLU A 96 -8.97 -4.02 15.21
CA GLU A 96 -10.25 -4.63 14.90
C GLU A 96 -10.59 -5.69 15.95
N PRO A 97 -11.79 -5.66 16.56
CA PRO A 97 -12.20 -6.70 17.51
C PRO A 97 -12.24 -8.07 16.81
N ALA A 98 -11.87 -9.12 17.55
CA ALA A 98 -11.98 -10.48 17.04
C ALA A 98 -13.45 -10.80 16.70
N PRO A 99 -13.71 -11.47 15.57
CA PRO A 99 -15.07 -11.93 15.27
C PRO A 99 -15.53 -12.88 16.38
N GLU A 100 -16.74 -12.63 16.91
CA GLU A 100 -17.43 -13.47 17.88
C GLU A 100 -17.73 -14.88 17.33
#